data_AF-A0A510TL56-F1
#
_entry.id   AF-A0A510TL56-F1
#
_cell.length_a   1.000
_cell.length_b   1.000
_cell.length_c   1.000
_cell.angle_alpha   90.00
_cell.angle_beta   90.00
_cell.angle_gamma   90.00
#
_symmetry.space_group_name_H-M   'P 1'
#
loop_
_entity.id
_entity.type
_entity.pdbx_description
1 polymer ?
#
loop_
_entity_poly.entity_id
_entity_poly.type
_entity_poly.pdbx_seq_one_letter_code
_entity_poly.pdbx_strand_id
1 'polypeptide(L)' 'MQAPYPRLRALLRAVGDAPYEADEAGDVRFRLLDQDGREQWMRLDEIPLPSSVPAAWPRL' A
#
# COMPACT_ATOMS: atom_id res chain seq x y z
N MET A 1 14.51 17.32 -4.90
CA MET A 1 14.74 15.98 -5.49
C MET A 1 13.46 15.17 -5.36
N GLN A 2 12.74 15.00 -6.47
CA GLN A 2 11.53 14.18 -6.52
C GLN A 2 12.00 12.72 -6.55
N ALA A 3 11.68 11.92 -5.53
CA ALA A 3 12.08 10.52 -5.50
C ALA A 3 11.53 9.82 -6.77
N PRO A 4 12.35 9.05 -7.51
CA PRO A 4 12.03 8.53 -8.85
C PRO A 4 10.92 7.48 -8.89
N TYR A 5 10.27 7.18 -7.75
CA TYR A 5 9.30 6.11 -7.60
C TYR A 5 8.00 6.65 -6.96
N PRO A 6 7.13 7.32 -7.74
CA PRO A 6 5.88 7.91 -7.24
C PRO A 6 4.96 6.87 -6.58
N ARG A 7 5.03 5.62 -7.05
CA ARG A 7 4.27 4.48 -6.53
C ARG A 7 4.76 4.04 -5.14
N LEU A 8 6.08 3.91 -4.96
CA LEU A 8 6.67 3.64 -3.65
C LEU A 8 6.37 4.78 -2.67
N ARG A 9 6.44 6.03 -3.13
CA ARG A 9 6.11 7.20 -2.29
C ARG A 9 4.64 7.21 -1.85
N ALA A 10 3.71 6.85 -2.74
CA ALA A 10 2.29 6.75 -2.40
C ALA A 10 2.04 5.64 -1.38
N LEU A 11 2.68 4.48 -1.57
CA LEU A 11 2.63 3.37 -0.62
C LEU A 11 3.18 3.76 0.75
N LEU A 12 4.38 4.34 0.82
CA LEU A 12 4.98 4.76 2.09
C LEU A 12 4.12 5.80 2.82
N ARG A 13 3.41 6.66 2.08
CA ARG A 13 2.43 7.60 2.68
C ARG A 13 1.18 6.90 3.20
N ALA A 14 0.68 5.90 2.49
CA ALA A 14 -0.48 5.13 2.93
C ALA A 14 -0.15 4.30 4.18
N VAL A 15 1.03 3.68 4.19
CA VAL A 15 1.46 2.79 5.27
C VAL A 15 1.98 3.55 6.49
N GLY A 16 2.70 4.66 6.32
CA GLY A 16 3.10 5.57 7.42
C GLY A 16 3.51 4.85 8.72
N ASP A 17 2.88 5.26 9.82
CA ASP A 17 3.00 4.63 11.16
C ASP A 17 1.85 3.62 11.44
N ALA A 18 1.23 3.08 10.39
CA ALA A 18 0.12 2.14 10.54
C ALA A 18 0.58 0.88 11.29
N PRO A 19 -0.25 0.34 12.21
CA PRO A 19 0.02 -0.95 12.83
C PRO A 19 0.21 -2.02 11.77
N TYR A 20 1.19 -2.91 11.97
CA TYR A 20 1.46 -4.02 11.07
C TYR A 20 1.65 -5.32 11.85
N GLU A 21 1.33 -6.43 11.20
CA GLU A 21 1.54 -7.77 11.72
C GLU A 21 1.76 -8.77 10.57
N ALA A 22 2.20 -9.97 10.89
CA ALA A 22 2.23 -11.08 9.95
C ALA A 22 0.88 -11.81 9.96
N ASP A 23 0.39 -12.21 8.80
CA ASP A 23 -0.77 -13.09 8.67
C ASP A 23 -0.40 -14.57 8.93
N GLU A 24 -1.36 -15.46 8.79
CA GLU A 24 -1.16 -16.91 8.99
C GLU A 24 -0.19 -17.54 7.98
N ALA A 25 -0.02 -16.93 6.80
CA ALA A 25 0.95 -17.35 5.79
C ALA A 25 2.34 -16.72 6.01
N GLY A 26 2.47 -15.81 7.00
CA GLY A 26 3.70 -15.07 7.28
C GLY A 26 3.88 -13.81 6.44
N ASP A 27 2.86 -13.41 5.67
CA ASP A 27 2.89 -12.19 4.88
C ASP A 27 2.55 -10.97 5.74
N VAL A 28 3.24 -9.84 5.50
CA VAL A 28 3.03 -8.61 6.26
C VAL A 28 1.76 -7.90 5.80
N ARG A 29 0.88 -7.60 6.75
CA ARG A 29 -0.33 -6.79 6.55
C ARG A 29 -0.33 -5.56 7.45
N PHE A 30 -0.96 -4.50 6.98
CA PHE A 30 -1.07 -3.20 7.64
C PHE A 30 -2.53 -2.89 7.93
N ARG A 31 -2.81 -2.28 9.08
CA ARG A 31 -4.15 -1.81 9.42
C ARG A 31 -4.37 -0.42 8.85
N LEU A 32 -5.15 -0.33 7.78
CA LEU A 32 -5.32 0.87 6.97
C LEU A 32 -6.81 1.18 6.77
N LEU A 33 -7.11 2.44 6.44
CA LEU A 33 -8.44 2.84 6.01
C LEU A 33 -8.63 2.48 4.54
N ASP A 34 -9.76 1.87 4.22
CA ASP A 34 -10.20 1.67 2.83
C ASP A 34 -10.72 2.98 2.19
N GLN A 35 -11.21 2.86 0.95
CA GLN A 35 -11.74 4.01 0.21
C GLN A 35 -13.03 4.59 0.82
N ASP A 36 -13.72 3.83 1.67
CA ASP A 36 -14.93 4.22 2.40
C ASP A 36 -14.62 4.70 3.84
N GLY A 37 -13.33 4.77 4.21
CA GLY A 37 -12.88 5.20 5.53
C GLY A 37 -13.02 4.14 6.63
N ARG A 38 -13.13 2.85 6.28
CA ARG A 38 -13.18 1.74 7.25
C ARG A 38 -11.81 1.14 7.47
N GLU A 39 -11.49 0.82 8.72
CA GLU A 39 -10.26 0.11 9.04
C GLU A 39 -10.34 -1.34 8.57
N GLN A 40 -9.34 -1.75 7.80
CA GLN A 40 -9.15 -3.12 7.37
C GLN A 40 -7.67 -3.49 7.35
N TRP A 41 -7.39 -4.78 7.55
CA TRP A 41 -6.05 -5.31 7.36
C TRP A 41 -5.80 -5.55 5.88
N MET A 42 -4.71 -5.01 5.36
CA MET A 42 -4.38 -5.08 3.94
C MET A 42 -2.92 -5.42 3.75
N ARG A 43 -2.65 -6.32 2.82
CA ARG A 43 -1.31 -6.60 2.34
C ARG A 43 -0.81 -5.47 1.44
N LEU A 44 0.49 -5.47 1.22
CA LEU A 44 1.18 -4.44 0.46
C LEU A 44 0.71 -4.37 -1.01
N ASP A 45 0.30 -5.50 -1.59
CA ASP A 45 -0.26 -5.63 -2.94
C ASP A 45 -1.76 -5.29 -3.04
N GLU A 46 -2.47 -5.29 -1.91
CA GLU A 46 -3.90 -4.95 -1.82
C GLU A 46 -4.13 -3.46 -1.56
N ILE A 47 -3.09 -2.71 -1.18
CA ILE A 47 -3.19 -1.27 -0.92
C ILE A 47 -3.59 -0.54 -2.20
N PRO A 48 -4.77 0.12 -2.23
CA PRO A 48 -5.20 0.88 -3.38
C PRO A 48 -4.24 2.05 -3.55
N LEU A 49 -3.72 2.17 -4.76
CA LEU A 49 -2.90 3.31 -5.12
C LEU A 49 -3.78 4.38 -5.75
N PRO A 50 -3.47 5.67 -5.53
CA PRO A 50 -4.19 6.75 -6.18
C PRO A 50 -4.18 6.54 -7.71
N SER A 51 -5.27 6.87 -8.38
CA SER A 51 -5.40 6.74 -9.85
C SER A 51 -4.36 7.56 -10.64
N SER A 52 -3.74 8.54 -10.00
CA SER A 52 -2.63 9.33 -10.55
C SER A 52 -1.28 8.61 -10.54
N VAL A 53 -1.17 7.47 -9.86
CA VAL A 53 0.04 6.65 -9.83
C VAL A 53 0.03 5.69 -11.02
N PRO A 54 1.04 5.73 -11.90
CA PRO A 54 1.13 4.80 -13.02
C PRO A 54 1.04 3.34 -12.54
N ALA A 55 0.33 2.52 -13.31
CA ALA A 55 0.34 1.07 -13.08
C ALA A 55 1.78 0.56 -13.06
N ALA A 56 2.05 -0.44 -12.23
CA ALA A 56 3.33 -1.14 -12.33
C ALA A 56 3.46 -1.67 -13.76
N TRP A 57 4.64 -1.52 -14.36
CA TRP A 57 4.92 -2.01 -15.71
C TRP A 57 4.44 -3.47 -15.80
N PRO A 58 3.62 -3.83 -16.81
CA PRO A 58 3.20 -5.21 -16.95
C PRO A 58 4.46 -6.06 -17.14
N ARG A 59 4.67 -7.05 -16.25
CA ARG A 59 5.65 -8.09 -16.52
C ARG A 59 5.02 -8.95 -17.62
N LEU A 60 5.54 -8.81 -18.83
CA LEU A 60 5.28 -9.73 -19.95
C LEU A 60 5.72 -11.15 -19.57
#